data_AF-A0A951AXM8-F1
#
_entry.id   AF-A0A951AXM8-F1
#
_cell.length_a   1.000
_cell.length_b   1.000
_cell.length_c   1.000
_cell.angle_alpha   90.00
_cell.angle_beta   90.00
_cell.angle_gamma   90.00
#
_symmetry.space_group_name_H-M   'P 1'
#
loop_
_entity.id
_entity.type
_entity.pdbx_description
1 polymer ?
#
loop_
_entity_poly.entity_id
_entity_poly.type
_entity_poly.pdbx_seq_one_letter_code
_entity_poly.pdbx_strand_id
1 'polypeptide(L)'
;LDEATAALRSEAPKLAAAEAAQAKEASALDRQIAAAQATRQGAEDDEARAARQAASLAAQASTLKAAVAALEAEGRAAEARARADAARARPTNGRRAASPAVPVSPAAPPRGGLRQPVVGTLIRAFGTATDGGPAAGASWVTPPSARVVSPCGGRVVFAAPFRSYGRLLIVDCGGGTHVVLAGLDRLNAAVGDKVQGGEPVGIMPDWQPGTGGSRPALYLELRRGGQAVNPGPWLGRG
;
A
#
# COMPACT_ATOMS: atom_id res chain seq x y z
N LEU A 1 -0.73 69.95 -56.68
CA LEU A 1 0.16 68.76 -56.66
C LEU A 1 0.84 68.59 -55.29
N ASP A 2 1.21 69.66 -54.58
CA ASP A 2 1.96 69.57 -53.32
C ASP A 2 1.24 68.95 -52.12
N GLU A 3 -0.06 69.22 -51.93
CA GLU A 3 -0.83 68.74 -50.76
C GLU A 3 -1.00 67.21 -50.73
N ALA A 4 -1.25 66.60 -51.89
CA ALA A 4 -1.41 65.16 -52.01
C ALA A 4 -0.10 64.41 -51.68
N THR A 5 1.04 64.95 -52.13
CA THR A 5 2.37 64.40 -51.78
C THR A 5 2.72 64.59 -50.32
N ALA A 6 2.30 65.67 -49.67
CA ALA A 6 2.51 65.89 -48.24
C ALA A 6 1.67 64.92 -47.40
N ALA A 7 0.42 64.68 -47.78
CA ALA A 7 -0.47 63.70 -47.13
C ALA A 7 0.10 62.27 -47.22
N LEU A 8 0.49 61.83 -48.43
CA LEU A 8 1.14 60.53 -48.67
C LEU A 8 2.42 60.33 -47.84
N ARG A 9 3.26 61.37 -47.74
CA ARG A 9 4.50 61.33 -46.95
C ARG A 9 4.22 61.23 -45.44
N SER A 10 3.07 61.73 -44.98
CA SER A 10 2.63 61.65 -43.57
C SER A 10 1.96 60.32 -43.20
N GLU A 11 1.38 59.62 -44.17
CA GLU A 11 0.71 58.33 -43.94
C GLU A 11 1.66 57.13 -44.00
N ALA A 12 2.67 57.15 -44.86
CA ALA A 12 3.67 56.09 -44.96
C ALA A 12 4.31 55.65 -43.61
N PRO A 13 4.76 56.57 -42.72
CA PRO A 13 5.31 56.16 -41.42
C PRO A 13 4.26 55.58 -40.48
N LYS A 14 2.98 56.00 -40.59
CA LYS A 14 1.89 55.46 -39.77
C LYS A 14 1.56 54.02 -40.16
N LEU A 15 1.55 53.72 -41.46
CA LEU A 15 1.35 52.37 -41.96
C LEU A 15 2.50 51.45 -41.55
N ALA A 16 3.75 51.88 -41.73
CA ALA A 16 4.92 51.11 -41.30
C ALA A 16 4.94 50.84 -39.79
N ALA A 17 4.50 51.80 -38.97
CA ALA A 17 4.35 51.60 -37.53
C ALA A 17 3.23 50.60 -37.18
N ALA A 18 2.11 50.64 -37.91
CA ALA A 18 1.01 49.69 -37.73
C ALA A 18 1.42 48.26 -38.12
N GLU A 19 2.11 48.08 -39.24
CA GLU A 19 2.66 46.78 -39.67
C GLU A 19 3.68 46.24 -38.66
N ALA A 20 4.57 47.09 -38.15
CA ALA A 20 5.54 46.70 -37.12
C ALA A 20 4.86 46.33 -35.79
N ALA A 21 3.78 47.02 -35.41
CA ALA A 21 2.99 46.68 -34.23
C ALA A 21 2.27 45.34 -34.41
N GLN A 22 1.64 45.12 -35.57
CA GLN A 22 0.98 43.87 -35.91
C GLN A 22 1.97 42.69 -35.96
N ALA A 23 3.17 42.89 -36.50
CA ALA A 23 4.22 41.87 -36.50
C ALA A 23 4.71 41.52 -35.09
N LYS A 24 4.83 42.52 -34.19
CA LYS A 24 5.17 42.29 -32.78
C LYS A 24 4.08 41.54 -32.05
N GLU A 25 2.81 41.88 -32.29
CA GLU A 25 1.65 41.21 -31.70
C GLU A 25 1.54 39.76 -32.18
N ALA A 26 1.69 39.50 -33.48
CA ALA A 26 1.74 38.15 -34.04
C ALA A 26 2.86 37.32 -33.39
N SER A 27 4.07 37.86 -33.29
CA SER A 27 5.19 37.18 -32.61
C SER A 27 4.95 36.93 -31.12
N ALA A 28 4.22 37.83 -30.44
CA ALA A 28 3.84 37.63 -29.05
C ALA A 28 2.80 36.51 -28.90
N LEU A 29 1.82 36.46 -29.82
CA LEU A 29 0.81 35.40 -29.87
C LEU A 29 1.46 34.04 -30.13
N ASP A 30 2.39 33.95 -31.08
CA ASP A 30 3.13 32.72 -31.39
C ASP A 30 3.90 32.20 -30.18
N ARG A 31 4.56 33.10 -29.43
CA ARG A 31 5.23 32.74 -28.17
C ARG A 31 4.26 32.22 -27.12
N GLN A 32 3.09 32.83 -26.98
CA GLN A 32 2.06 32.37 -26.04
C GLN A 32 1.49 31.02 -26.44
N ILE A 33 1.24 30.78 -27.73
CA ILE A 33 0.77 29.50 -28.26
C ILE A 33 1.81 28.42 -27.99
N ALA A 34 3.09 28.68 -28.28
CA ALA A 34 4.17 27.73 -28.01
C ALA A 34 4.29 27.40 -26.52
N ALA A 35 4.20 28.40 -25.63
CA ALA A 35 4.24 28.19 -24.19
C ALA A 35 3.03 27.39 -23.68
N ALA A 36 1.83 27.67 -24.20
CA ALA A 36 0.61 26.94 -23.85
C ALA A 36 0.67 25.49 -24.32
N GLN A 37 1.20 25.24 -25.52
CA GLN A 37 1.42 23.89 -26.05
C GLN A 37 2.43 23.10 -25.21
N ALA A 38 3.55 23.71 -24.83
CA ALA A 38 4.55 23.07 -23.97
C ALA A 38 3.99 22.73 -22.57
N THR A 39 3.22 23.65 -22.00
CA THR A 39 2.55 23.43 -20.70
C THR A 39 1.55 22.28 -20.78
N ARG A 40 0.74 22.24 -21.84
CA ARG A 40 -0.23 21.17 -22.08
C ARG A 40 0.47 19.82 -22.25
N GLN A 41 1.53 19.76 -23.04
CA GLN A 41 2.30 18.53 -23.23
C GLN A 41 2.89 18.03 -21.91
N GLY A 42 3.44 18.92 -21.09
CA GLY A 42 3.95 18.57 -19.75
C GLY A 42 2.87 17.98 -18.84
N ALA A 43 1.67 18.58 -18.84
CA ALA A 43 0.54 18.08 -18.06
C ALA A 43 0.05 16.70 -18.56
N GLU A 44 -0.04 16.49 -19.88
CA GLU A 44 -0.40 15.19 -20.46
C GLU A 44 0.63 14.11 -20.11
N ASP A 45 1.92 14.45 -20.09
CA ASP A 45 2.99 13.53 -19.70
C ASP A 45 2.94 13.19 -18.19
N ASP A 46 2.63 14.17 -17.34
CA ASP A 46 2.44 13.97 -15.90
C ASP A 46 1.22 13.09 -15.62
N GLU A 47 0.11 13.32 -16.30
CA GLU A 47 -1.10 12.50 -16.20
C GLU A 47 -0.83 11.06 -16.64
N ALA A 48 -0.12 10.87 -17.77
CA ALA A 48 0.29 9.56 -18.24
C ALA A 48 1.21 8.82 -17.24
N ARG A 49 2.14 9.54 -16.58
CA ARG A 49 2.98 8.97 -15.51
C ARG A 49 2.14 8.55 -14.31
N ALA A 50 1.26 9.42 -13.84
CA ALA A 50 0.38 9.13 -12.70
C ALA A 50 -0.53 7.93 -12.99
N ALA A 51 -1.12 7.86 -14.19
CA ALA A 51 -1.97 6.76 -14.63
C ALA A 51 -1.22 5.42 -14.67
N ARG A 52 0.03 5.39 -15.14
CA ARG A 52 0.87 4.18 -15.13
C ARG A 52 1.19 3.72 -13.71
N GLN A 53 1.48 4.66 -12.80
CA GLN A 53 1.74 4.35 -11.39
C GLN A 53 0.48 3.80 -10.71
N ALA A 54 -0.67 4.43 -10.93
CA ALA A 54 -1.98 3.98 -10.48
C ALA A 54 -2.30 2.54 -10.94
N ALA A 55 -2.15 2.27 -12.23
CA ALA A 55 -2.38 0.93 -12.79
C ALA A 55 -1.44 -0.12 -12.19
N SER A 56 -0.17 0.23 -11.97
CA SER A 56 0.79 -0.67 -11.31
C SER A 56 0.39 -0.98 -9.88
N LEU A 57 -0.04 0.02 -9.10
CA LEU A 57 -0.50 -0.17 -7.72
C LEU A 57 -1.78 -1.02 -7.65
N ALA A 58 -2.72 -0.83 -8.57
CA ALA A 58 -3.94 -1.63 -8.66
C ALA A 58 -3.65 -3.10 -9.01
N ALA A 59 -2.78 -3.35 -9.98
CA ALA A 59 -2.35 -4.70 -10.36
C ALA A 59 -1.60 -5.40 -9.22
N GLN A 60 -0.78 -4.65 -8.49
CA GLN A 60 -0.17 -5.16 -7.28
C GLN A 60 -1.27 -5.54 -6.27
N ALA A 61 -2.25 -4.66 -5.99
CA ALA A 61 -3.25 -4.88 -4.94
C ALA A 61 -4.11 -6.13 -5.19
N SER A 62 -4.54 -6.34 -6.43
CA SER A 62 -5.28 -7.54 -6.83
C SER A 62 -4.44 -8.82 -6.66
N THR A 63 -3.15 -8.75 -6.99
CA THR A 63 -2.21 -9.87 -6.84
C THR A 63 -1.98 -10.23 -5.38
N LEU A 64 -1.86 -9.24 -4.49
CA LEU A 64 -1.73 -9.47 -3.04
C LEU A 64 -2.96 -10.18 -2.49
N LYS A 65 -4.16 -9.69 -2.84
CA LYS A 65 -5.43 -10.29 -2.41
C LYS A 65 -5.54 -11.75 -2.86
N ALA A 66 -5.21 -12.05 -4.12
CA ALA A 66 -5.27 -13.40 -4.66
C ALA A 66 -4.28 -14.34 -3.97
N ALA A 67 -3.06 -13.89 -3.71
CA ALA A 67 -2.05 -14.73 -3.09
C ALA A 67 -2.30 -14.96 -1.59
N VAL A 68 -2.76 -13.95 -0.85
CA VAL A 68 -3.17 -14.13 0.54
C VAL A 68 -4.27 -15.19 0.62
N ALA A 69 -5.27 -15.13 -0.27
CA ALA A 69 -6.33 -16.13 -0.30
C ALA A 69 -5.83 -17.55 -0.60
N ALA A 70 -4.88 -17.70 -1.53
CA ALA A 70 -4.28 -18.98 -1.88
C ALA A 70 -3.45 -19.56 -0.71
N LEU A 71 -2.60 -18.74 -0.10
CA LEU A 71 -1.75 -19.15 1.04
C LEU A 71 -2.57 -19.50 2.28
N GLU A 72 -3.67 -18.79 2.54
CA GLU A 72 -4.59 -19.16 3.61
C GLU A 72 -5.26 -20.52 3.35
N ALA A 73 -5.60 -20.84 2.09
CA ALA A 73 -6.15 -22.14 1.75
C ALA A 73 -5.13 -23.27 1.97
N GLU A 74 -3.88 -23.04 1.60
CA GLU A 74 -2.77 -23.97 1.85
C GLU A 74 -2.48 -24.13 3.34
N GLY A 75 -2.44 -23.04 4.10
CA GLY A 75 -2.25 -23.05 5.56
C GLY A 75 -3.36 -23.83 6.28
N ARG A 76 -4.64 -23.59 5.93
CA ARG A 76 -5.77 -24.37 6.46
C ARG A 76 -5.65 -25.85 6.13
N ALA A 77 -5.22 -26.19 4.91
CA ALA A 77 -5.03 -27.58 4.51
C ALA A 77 -3.87 -28.24 5.28
N ALA A 78 -2.77 -27.52 5.50
CA ALA A 78 -1.63 -27.99 6.27
C ALA A 78 -1.99 -28.21 7.75
N GLU A 79 -2.73 -27.30 8.37
CA GLU A 79 -3.21 -27.47 9.75
C GLU A 79 -4.21 -28.62 9.88
N ALA A 80 -5.12 -28.80 8.91
CA ALA A 80 -6.06 -29.91 8.92
C ALA A 80 -5.34 -31.26 8.84
N ARG A 81 -4.28 -31.35 8.01
CA ARG A 81 -3.40 -32.52 7.93
C ARG A 81 -2.66 -32.75 9.25
N ALA A 82 -2.02 -31.73 9.80
CA ALA A 82 -1.31 -31.82 11.08
C ALA A 82 -2.24 -32.24 12.25
N ARG A 83 -3.49 -31.76 12.28
CA ARG A 83 -4.50 -32.17 13.26
C ARG A 83 -4.92 -33.63 13.05
N ALA A 84 -5.12 -34.07 11.81
CA ALA A 84 -5.45 -35.45 11.49
C ALA A 84 -4.31 -36.42 11.86
N ASP A 85 -3.05 -36.02 11.62
CA ASP A 85 -1.87 -36.79 11.99
C ASP A 85 -1.68 -36.85 13.51
N ALA A 86 -1.86 -35.72 14.22
CA ALA A 86 -1.82 -35.70 15.68
C ALA A 86 -2.96 -36.54 16.32
N ALA A 87 -4.13 -36.59 15.68
CA ALA A 87 -5.23 -37.46 16.11
C ALA A 87 -4.92 -38.95 15.88
N ARG A 88 -4.19 -39.29 14.81
CA ARG A 88 -3.73 -40.66 14.52
C ARG A 88 -2.55 -41.11 15.39
N ALA A 89 -1.71 -40.17 15.85
CA ALA A 89 -0.54 -40.45 16.67
C ALA A 89 -0.83 -40.63 18.18
N ARG A 90 -2.11 -40.64 18.60
CA ARG A 90 -2.49 -40.85 20.01
C ARG A 90 -2.10 -42.27 20.45
N PRO A 91 -1.17 -42.46 21.39
CA PRO A 91 -0.83 -43.79 21.88
C PRO A 91 -1.95 -44.29 22.79
N THR A 92 -2.45 -45.50 22.51
CA THR A 92 -3.23 -46.29 23.45
C THR A 92 -2.31 -46.78 24.55
N ASN A 93 -2.10 -45.99 25.60
CA ASN A 93 -1.59 -46.56 26.85
C ASN A 93 -2.11 -45.82 28.07
N GLY A 94 -2.84 -46.57 28.90
CA GLY A 94 -3.47 -46.11 30.12
C GLY A 94 -2.46 -45.80 31.21
N ARG A 95 -1.99 -44.54 31.25
CA ARG A 95 -1.50 -43.94 32.49
C ARG A 95 -2.01 -42.52 32.61
N ARG A 96 -2.71 -42.29 33.71
CA ARG A 96 -3.31 -41.03 34.17
C ARG A 96 -2.19 -40.01 34.41
N ALA A 97 -1.75 -39.35 33.34
CA ALA A 97 -0.92 -38.15 33.38
C ALA A 97 -1.81 -36.96 33.02
N ALA A 98 -1.58 -35.82 33.69
CA ALA A 98 -2.34 -34.59 33.56
C ALA A 98 -2.74 -34.31 32.10
N SER A 99 -4.03 -34.04 31.89
CA SER A 99 -4.59 -33.74 30.58
C SER A 99 -3.68 -32.78 29.81
N PRO A 100 -3.19 -33.12 28.60
CA PRO A 100 -2.54 -32.13 27.77
C PRO A 100 -3.58 -31.04 27.53
N ALA A 101 -3.25 -29.81 27.92
CA ALA A 101 -4.10 -28.66 27.69
C ALA A 101 -4.50 -28.68 26.22
N VAL A 102 -5.79 -28.86 25.96
CA VAL A 102 -6.38 -28.70 24.63
C VAL A 102 -5.85 -27.36 24.12
N PRO A 103 -5.18 -27.28 22.96
CA PRO A 103 -4.76 -25.98 22.45
C PRO A 103 -6.03 -25.19 22.18
N VAL A 104 -6.41 -24.35 23.14
CA VAL A 104 -7.49 -23.39 22.98
C VAL A 104 -7.02 -22.50 21.84
N SER A 105 -7.61 -22.69 20.67
CA SER A 105 -7.44 -21.73 19.58
C SER A 105 -7.81 -20.37 20.18
N PRO A 106 -6.92 -19.36 20.11
CA PRO A 106 -7.19 -18.10 20.77
C PRO A 106 -8.57 -17.58 20.35
N ALA A 107 -9.34 -17.07 21.31
CA ALA A 107 -10.60 -16.42 20.99
C ALA A 107 -10.31 -15.22 20.09
N ALA A 108 -11.20 -14.93 19.14
CA ALA A 108 -11.01 -13.80 18.25
C ALA A 108 -10.82 -12.51 19.07
N PRO A 109 -9.84 -11.66 18.73
CA PRO A 109 -9.58 -10.43 19.47
C PRO A 109 -10.82 -9.51 19.47
N PRO A 110 -11.17 -8.90 20.61
CA PRO A 110 -12.27 -7.94 20.68
C PRO A 110 -11.92 -6.66 19.91
N ARG A 111 -12.93 -5.78 19.73
CA ARG A 111 -12.69 -4.41 19.25
C ARG A 111 -11.73 -3.69 20.21
N GLY A 112 -10.80 -2.91 19.67
CA GLY A 112 -9.69 -2.31 20.42
C GLY A 112 -8.64 -3.31 20.98
N GLY A 113 -8.79 -4.61 20.73
CA GLY A 113 -7.90 -5.64 21.27
C GLY A 113 -6.62 -5.88 20.45
N LEU A 114 -6.52 -5.31 19.25
CA LEU A 114 -5.31 -5.42 18.43
C LEU A 114 -4.31 -4.31 18.79
N ARG A 115 -3.02 -4.65 18.87
CA ARG A 115 -1.94 -3.67 19.00
C ARG A 115 -1.72 -2.95 17.67
N GLN A 116 -1.38 -1.68 17.73
CA GLN A 116 -0.89 -0.95 16.56
C GLN A 116 0.44 -1.58 16.10
N PRO A 117 0.56 -2.02 14.83
CA PRO A 117 1.72 -2.80 14.38
C PRO A 117 2.99 -1.97 14.28
N VAL A 118 2.89 -0.66 14.06
CA VAL A 118 4.03 0.22 13.82
C VAL A 118 3.70 1.66 14.17
N VAL A 119 4.72 2.41 14.56
CA VAL A 119 4.64 3.87 14.67
C VAL A 119 4.75 4.47 13.27
N GLY A 120 3.77 5.28 12.88
CA GLY A 120 3.75 5.87 11.55
C GLY A 120 2.51 6.72 11.29
N THR A 121 2.48 7.36 10.13
CA THR A 121 1.36 8.19 9.68
C THR A 121 0.48 7.37 8.75
N LEU A 122 -0.82 7.28 9.06
CA LEU A 122 -1.80 6.61 8.19
C LEU A 122 -1.88 7.37 6.85
N ILE A 123 -1.56 6.70 5.75
CA ILE A 123 -1.62 7.26 4.39
C ILE A 123 -2.74 6.65 3.55
N ARG A 124 -3.30 5.52 3.99
CA ARG A 124 -4.42 4.86 3.33
C ARG A 124 -5.28 4.17 4.36
N ALA A 125 -6.55 4.53 4.43
CA ALA A 125 -7.51 3.85 5.27
C ALA A 125 -8.18 2.71 4.51
N PHE A 126 -8.79 1.77 5.25
CA PHE A 126 -9.67 0.78 4.64
C PHE A 126 -10.84 1.47 3.94
N GLY A 127 -11.22 0.94 2.78
CA GLY A 127 -12.34 1.45 1.99
C GLY A 127 -12.04 2.72 1.20
N THR A 128 -10.85 3.34 1.35
CA THR A 128 -10.42 4.44 0.48
C THR A 128 -10.47 3.97 -0.98
N ALA A 129 -11.06 4.79 -1.85
CA ALA A 129 -11.14 4.49 -3.27
C ALA A 129 -9.73 4.40 -3.88
N THR A 130 -9.48 3.35 -4.65
CA THR A 130 -8.26 3.15 -5.44
C THR A 130 -8.64 2.67 -6.83
N ASP A 131 -7.71 2.69 -7.77
CA ASP A 131 -7.96 2.22 -9.14
C ASP A 131 -8.25 0.72 -9.21
N GLY A 132 -7.87 -0.04 -8.17
CA GLY A 132 -8.19 -1.46 -7.98
C GLY A 132 -9.48 -1.72 -7.18
N GLY A 133 -10.29 -0.69 -6.93
CA GLY A 133 -11.44 -0.73 -6.04
C GLY A 133 -11.13 -0.26 -4.60
N PRO A 134 -12.08 -0.35 -3.66
CA PRO A 134 -11.87 0.09 -2.29
C PRO A 134 -10.71 -0.67 -1.63
N ALA A 135 -9.84 0.06 -0.93
CA ALA A 135 -8.69 -0.52 -0.24
C ALA A 135 -9.13 -1.59 0.77
N ALA A 136 -8.60 -2.81 0.65
CA ALA A 136 -8.93 -3.93 1.53
C ALA A 136 -8.28 -3.85 2.92
N GLY A 137 -7.33 -2.93 3.12
CA GLY A 137 -6.59 -2.77 4.38
C GLY A 137 -6.19 -1.32 4.60
N ALA A 138 -5.35 -1.11 5.60
CA ALA A 138 -4.79 0.20 5.95
C ALA A 138 -3.28 0.23 5.72
N SER A 139 -2.71 1.41 5.48
CA SER A 139 -1.28 1.59 5.26
C SER A 139 -0.73 2.80 6.00
N TRP A 140 0.44 2.63 6.61
CA TRP A 140 1.15 3.68 7.33
C TRP A 140 2.53 3.91 6.72
N VAL A 141 2.91 5.15 6.49
CA VAL A 141 4.31 5.50 6.25
C VAL A 141 5.04 5.44 7.58
N THR A 142 6.18 4.75 7.60
CA THR A 142 6.96 4.50 8.81
C THR A 142 8.29 5.25 8.75
N PRO A 143 8.94 5.45 9.90
CA PRO A 143 10.38 5.71 9.91
C PRO A 143 11.15 4.59 9.19
N PRO A 144 12.33 4.89 8.60
CA PRO A 144 13.25 3.88 8.12
C PRO A 144 13.62 2.88 9.22
N SER A 145 13.75 1.59 8.87
CA SER A 145 14.10 0.54 9.83
C SER A 145 13.18 0.43 11.05
N ALA A 146 11.94 0.94 10.96
CA ALA A 146 10.98 0.87 12.04
C ALA A 146 10.67 -0.58 12.44
N ARG A 147 10.54 -0.81 13.74
CA ARG A 147 10.14 -2.11 14.29
C ARG A 147 8.64 -2.33 14.07
N VAL A 148 8.30 -3.50 13.57
CA VAL A 148 6.93 -3.97 13.41
C VAL A 148 6.63 -5.03 14.46
N VAL A 149 5.48 -4.89 15.12
CA VAL A 149 4.99 -5.83 16.15
C VAL A 149 3.74 -6.56 15.68
N SER A 150 3.50 -7.76 16.21
CA SER A 150 2.27 -8.50 15.94
C SER A 150 1.06 -7.80 16.56
N PRO A 151 0.00 -7.48 15.79
CA PRO A 151 -1.21 -6.90 16.35
C PRO A 151 -1.95 -7.82 17.32
N CYS A 152 -1.79 -9.13 17.20
CA CYS A 152 -2.50 -10.11 18.01
C CYS A 152 -1.57 -11.21 18.53
N GLY A 153 -2.01 -11.91 19.58
CA GLY A 153 -1.44 -13.20 19.93
C GLY A 153 -1.99 -14.28 19.01
N GLY A 154 -1.16 -15.21 18.56
CA GLY A 154 -1.57 -16.16 17.55
C GLY A 154 -0.46 -17.08 17.06
N ARG A 155 -0.73 -17.77 15.95
CA ARG A 155 0.25 -18.58 15.24
C ARG A 155 0.59 -17.94 13.91
N VAL A 156 1.87 -17.87 13.57
CA VAL A 156 2.32 -17.47 12.24
C VAL A 156 1.98 -18.58 11.25
N VAL A 157 1.13 -18.27 10.28
CA VAL A 157 0.70 -19.22 9.24
C VAL A 157 1.38 -18.94 7.90
N PHE A 158 2.05 -17.79 7.76
CA PHE A 158 2.87 -17.46 6.59
C PHE A 158 3.97 -16.45 6.95
N ALA A 159 5.18 -16.62 6.40
CA ALA A 159 6.32 -15.73 6.59
C ALA A 159 7.33 -15.86 5.43
N ALA A 160 7.25 -15.02 4.40
CA ALA A 160 8.17 -15.09 3.25
C ALA A 160 8.23 -13.78 2.43
N PRO A 161 9.25 -13.59 1.56
CA PRO A 161 9.20 -12.60 0.48
C PRO A 161 7.94 -12.77 -0.38
N PHE A 162 7.33 -11.66 -0.77
CA PHE A 162 6.09 -11.64 -1.51
C PHE A 162 6.11 -10.58 -2.63
N ARG A 163 6.61 -10.98 -3.80
CA ARG A 163 6.63 -10.13 -5.02
C ARG A 163 7.22 -8.73 -4.74
N SER A 164 6.59 -7.68 -5.25
CA SER A 164 6.98 -6.28 -5.05
C SER A 164 6.61 -5.71 -3.68
N TYR A 165 5.95 -6.48 -2.82
CA TYR A 165 5.48 -6.03 -1.50
C TYR A 165 6.51 -6.17 -0.39
N GLY A 166 7.75 -6.52 -0.71
CA GLY A 166 8.74 -6.91 0.28
C GLY A 166 8.36 -8.25 0.92
N ARG A 167 8.51 -8.37 2.24
CA ARG A 167 8.13 -9.57 2.99
C ARG A 167 6.73 -9.44 3.58
N LEU A 168 6.05 -10.57 3.64
CA LEU A 168 4.69 -10.71 4.13
C LEU A 168 4.64 -11.71 5.28
N LEU A 169 3.90 -11.35 6.33
CA LEU A 169 3.62 -12.16 7.50
C LEU A 169 2.10 -12.30 7.67
N ILE A 170 1.60 -13.51 7.89
CA ILE A 170 0.20 -13.75 8.28
C ILE A 170 0.17 -14.42 9.64
N VAL A 171 -0.59 -13.84 10.56
CA VAL A 171 -0.83 -14.38 11.90
C VAL A 171 -2.29 -14.79 12.01
N ASP A 172 -2.55 -16.07 12.31
CA ASP A 172 -3.85 -16.54 12.77
C ASP A 172 -4.02 -16.14 14.24
N CYS A 173 -4.88 -15.14 14.47
CA CYS A 173 -5.25 -14.63 15.79
C CYS A 173 -6.33 -15.49 16.47
N GLY A 174 -6.80 -16.54 15.79
CA GLY A 174 -7.86 -17.42 16.24
C GLY A 174 -9.27 -16.88 15.98
N GLY A 175 -10.28 -17.74 16.17
CA GLY A 175 -11.69 -17.44 15.88
C GLY A 175 -11.93 -16.98 14.43
N GLY A 176 -11.18 -17.54 13.47
CA GLY A 176 -11.26 -17.18 12.04
C GLY A 176 -10.74 -15.78 11.72
N THR A 177 -9.95 -15.18 12.61
CA THR A 177 -9.38 -13.84 12.45
C THR A 177 -7.90 -13.94 12.08
N HIS A 178 -7.53 -13.34 10.95
CA HIS A 178 -6.15 -13.30 10.48
C HIS A 178 -5.70 -11.85 10.32
N VAL A 179 -4.44 -11.60 10.61
CA VAL A 179 -3.78 -10.33 10.32
C VAL A 179 -2.70 -10.57 9.27
N VAL A 180 -2.73 -9.77 8.21
CA VAL A 180 -1.70 -9.75 7.17
C VAL A 180 -0.88 -8.48 7.35
N LEU A 181 0.45 -8.63 7.44
CA LEU A 181 1.40 -7.52 7.44
C LEU A 181 2.29 -7.64 6.20
N ALA A 182 2.45 -6.56 5.43
CA ALA A 182 3.31 -6.52 4.25
C ALA A 182 4.08 -5.21 4.16
N GLY A 183 5.17 -5.19 3.37
CA GLY A 183 6.09 -4.07 3.26
C GLY A 183 7.34 -4.21 4.14
N LEU A 184 7.56 -5.36 4.77
CA LEU A 184 8.71 -5.59 5.65
C LEU A 184 9.98 -5.92 4.85
N ASP A 185 11.14 -5.52 5.35
CA ASP A 185 12.44 -5.91 4.81
C ASP A 185 12.98 -7.19 5.46
N ARG A 186 12.71 -7.37 6.75
CA ARG A 186 13.11 -8.56 7.53
C ARG A 186 11.98 -9.05 8.41
N LEU A 187 11.94 -10.37 8.62
CA LEU A 187 11.02 -11.05 9.52
C LEU A 187 11.81 -11.65 10.69
N ASN A 188 11.26 -11.51 11.89
CA ASN A 188 11.79 -12.08 13.13
C ASN A 188 11.02 -13.33 13.58
N ALA A 189 9.95 -13.67 12.87
CA ALA A 189 9.10 -14.84 13.12
C ALA A 189 9.02 -15.72 11.87
N ALA A 190 8.88 -17.02 12.08
CA ALA A 190 8.77 -18.05 11.05
C ALA A 190 7.41 -18.76 11.09
N VAL A 191 7.08 -19.46 10.01
CA VAL A 191 5.84 -20.27 9.94
C VAL A 191 5.83 -21.31 11.06
N GLY A 192 4.72 -21.38 11.78
CA GLY A 192 4.54 -22.26 12.93
C GLY A 192 4.85 -21.60 14.27
N ASP A 193 5.51 -20.45 14.31
CA ASP A 193 5.81 -19.77 15.57
C ASP A 193 4.53 -19.29 16.27
N LYS A 194 4.55 -19.30 17.60
CA LYS A 194 3.53 -18.64 18.42
C LYS A 194 4.04 -17.26 18.80
N VAL A 195 3.27 -16.23 18.51
CA VAL A 195 3.59 -14.84 18.82
C VAL A 195 2.55 -14.24 19.77
N GLN A 196 2.94 -13.25 20.56
CA GLN A 196 2.06 -12.46 21.40
C GLN A 196 1.71 -11.11 20.76
N GLY A 197 0.59 -10.50 21.18
CA GLY A 197 0.25 -9.14 20.77
C GLY A 197 1.28 -8.14 21.30
N GLY A 198 1.94 -7.42 20.41
CA GLY A 198 3.04 -6.49 20.72
C GLY A 198 4.43 -7.10 20.59
N GLU A 199 4.53 -8.40 20.29
CA GLU A 199 5.82 -9.06 20.06
C GLU A 199 6.46 -8.56 18.76
N PRO A 200 7.77 -8.23 18.73
CA PRO A 200 8.46 -7.85 17.51
C PRO A 200 8.47 -8.99 16.47
N VAL A 201 7.95 -8.72 15.27
CA VAL A 201 7.85 -9.73 14.20
C VAL A 201 8.60 -9.36 12.92
N GLY A 202 9.09 -8.13 12.81
CA GLY A 202 9.88 -7.72 11.66
C GLY A 202 10.35 -6.28 11.71
N ILE A 203 11.04 -5.88 10.64
CA ILE A 203 11.65 -4.56 10.47
C ILE A 203 11.27 -4.01 9.10
N MET A 204 10.92 -2.72 9.04
CA MET A 204 10.67 -1.99 7.80
C MET A 204 11.97 -1.74 7.02
N PRO A 205 11.92 -1.56 5.70
CA PRO A 205 13.09 -1.18 4.92
C PRO A 205 13.80 0.06 5.44
N ASP A 206 15.12 0.09 5.26
CA ASP A 206 15.86 1.34 5.37
C ASP A 206 15.52 2.26 4.18
N TRP A 207 15.67 3.57 4.37
CA TRP A 207 15.36 4.56 3.34
C TRP A 207 16.02 5.90 3.67
N GLN A 208 16.59 6.53 2.64
CA GLN A 208 17.20 7.86 2.73
C GLN A 208 16.51 8.80 1.73
N PRO A 209 16.22 10.06 2.11
CA PRO A 209 15.72 11.06 1.17
C PRO A 209 16.66 11.22 -0.04
N GLY A 210 16.09 11.30 -1.25
CA GLY A 210 16.84 11.57 -2.48
C GLY A 210 17.41 10.35 -3.20
N THR A 211 17.26 9.13 -2.68
CA THR A 211 17.78 7.90 -3.32
C THR A 211 16.84 7.26 -4.35
N GLY A 212 15.76 7.95 -4.75
CA GLY A 212 14.85 7.49 -5.81
C GLY A 212 13.87 6.38 -5.44
N GLY A 213 13.81 5.96 -4.17
CA GLY A 213 12.86 4.98 -3.65
C GLY A 213 11.66 5.57 -2.92
N SER A 214 10.55 4.84 -2.85
CA SER A 214 9.38 5.20 -2.03
C SER A 214 9.69 5.11 -0.54
N ARG A 215 9.10 6.01 0.25
CA ARG A 215 9.19 5.93 1.72
C ARG A 215 8.65 4.57 2.22
N PRO A 216 9.27 3.96 3.24
CA PRO A 216 8.80 2.70 3.80
C PRO A 216 7.35 2.83 4.27
N ALA A 217 6.52 1.86 3.89
CA ALA A 217 5.13 1.84 4.27
C ALA A 217 4.69 0.43 4.65
N LEU A 218 4.09 0.29 5.83
CA LEU A 218 3.53 -0.97 6.30
C LEU A 218 2.07 -1.06 5.87
N TYR A 219 1.71 -2.16 5.23
CA TYR A 219 0.33 -2.54 4.94
C TYR A 219 -0.20 -3.50 6.01
N LEU A 220 -1.42 -3.26 6.49
CA LEU A 220 -2.17 -4.18 7.37
C LEU A 220 -3.53 -4.51 6.75
N GLU A 221 -3.82 -5.80 6.61
CA GLU A 221 -5.17 -6.31 6.35
C GLU A 221 -5.67 -7.08 7.57
N LEU A 222 -6.88 -6.76 8.03
CA LEU A 222 -7.59 -7.56 9.02
C LEU A 222 -8.63 -8.39 8.29
N ARG A 223 -8.57 -9.71 8.46
CA ARG A 223 -9.48 -10.64 7.81
C ARG A 223 -10.28 -11.40 8.86
N ARG A 224 -11.59 -11.48 8.71
CA ARG A 224 -12.48 -12.26 9.60
C ARG A 224 -13.41 -13.12 8.75
N GLY A 225 -13.41 -14.43 9.00
CA GLY A 225 -14.17 -15.37 8.19
C GLY A 225 -13.77 -15.34 6.70
N GLY A 226 -12.51 -15.03 6.40
CA GLY A 226 -11.99 -14.92 5.03
C GLY A 226 -12.29 -13.62 4.30
N GLN A 227 -13.00 -12.67 4.94
CA GLN A 227 -13.30 -11.35 4.37
C GLN A 227 -12.45 -10.26 5.01
N ALA A 228 -11.95 -9.35 4.18
CA ALA A 228 -11.26 -8.15 4.63
C ALA A 228 -12.25 -7.20 5.34
N VAL A 229 -11.89 -6.75 6.54
CA VAL A 229 -12.69 -5.81 7.35
C VAL A 229 -11.82 -4.62 7.77
N ASN A 230 -12.46 -3.47 8.01
CA ASN A 230 -11.75 -2.25 8.41
C ASN A 230 -10.92 -2.49 9.67
N PRO A 231 -9.59 -2.40 9.71
CA PRO A 231 -8.84 -2.68 10.93
C PRO A 231 -9.02 -1.62 12.04
N GLY A 232 -9.43 -0.39 11.69
CA GLY A 232 -9.47 0.77 12.61
C GLY A 232 -10.19 0.52 13.93
N PRO A 233 -11.44 0.02 13.94
CA PRO A 233 -12.17 -0.28 15.18
C PRO A 233 -11.58 -1.39 16.06
N TRP A 234 -10.64 -2.18 15.53
CA TRP A 234 -10.01 -3.29 16.26
C TRP A 234 -8.64 -2.90 16.82
N LEU A 235 -7.97 -1.93 16.22
CA LEU A 235 -6.73 -1.37 16.73
C LEU A 235 -7.02 -0.57 18.01
N GLY A 236 -6.35 -0.94 19.10
CA GLY A 236 -6.32 -0.17 20.32
C GLY A 236 -5.57 1.15 20.09
N ARG A 237 -5.93 2.18 20.85
CA ARG A 237 -5.11 3.39 20.94
C ARG A 237 -3.84 3.00 21.69
N GLY A 238 -2.70 3.14 21.03
CA GLY A 238 -1.37 2.95 21.64
C GLY A 238 -1.09 4.03 22.68
#